data_AF-A0A149VVQ7-F1
#
_entry.id   AF-A0A149VVQ7-F1
#
_cell.length_a   1.000
_cell.length_b   1.000
_cell.length_c   1.000
_cell.angle_alpha   90.00
_cell.angle_beta   90.00
_cell.angle_gamma   90.00
#
_symmetry.space_group_name_H-M   'P 1'
#
loop_
_entity.id
_entity.type
_entity.pdbx_description
1 polymer ?
#
loop_
_entity_poly.entity_id
_entity_poly.type
_entity_poly.pdbx_seq_one_letter_code
_entity_poly.pdbx_strand_id
1 'polypeptide(L)' 'MTHKLSQKLIAEEIETKEQLDLLKSIGCNFGRGYWFSKPIPGEEFEK' A
#
# COMPACT_ATOMS: atom_id res chain seq x y z
N MET A 1 18.72 3.67 3.32
CA MET A 1 17.92 4.15 2.16
C MET A 1 18.34 3.36 0.93
N THR A 2 17.53 2.40 0.50
CA THR A 2 17.83 1.47 -0.60
C THR A 2 17.46 2.08 -1.95
N HIS A 3 18.19 3.11 -2.39
CA HIS A 3 17.98 3.75 -3.71
C HIS A 3 18.61 2.98 -4.89
N LYS A 4 19.02 1.71 -4.72
CA LYS A 4 19.79 0.96 -5.73
C LYS A 4 19.48 -0.54 -5.84
N LEU A 5 18.28 -0.97 -5.48
CA LEU A 5 17.76 -2.26 -5.95
C LEU A 5 16.55 -1.96 -6.83
N SER A 6 16.50 -2.54 -8.03
CA SER A 6 15.32 -2.53 -8.92
C SER A 6 14.14 -3.33 -8.34
N GLN A 7 14.00 -3.33 -7.02
CA GLN A 7 12.94 -4.00 -6.28
C GLN A 7 11.82 -3.00 -6.02
N LYS A 8 10.60 -3.43 -6.32
CA LYS A 8 9.40 -2.70 -5.93
C LYS A 8 9.27 -2.78 -4.41
N LEU A 9 9.25 -1.62 -3.75
CA LEU A 9 8.91 -1.52 -2.34
C LEU A 9 7.38 -1.48 -2.20
N ILE A 10 6.85 -2.27 -1.28
CA ILE A 10 5.43 -2.25 -0.90
C ILE A 10 5.32 -1.79 0.55
N ALA A 11 4.48 -0.79 0.81
CA ALA A 11 4.08 -0.42 2.15
C ALA A 11 2.92 -1.29 2.62
N GLU A 12 3.05 -1.93 3.78
CA GLU A 12 1.97 -2.74 4.38
C GLU A 12 1.28 -1.96 5.51
N GLU A 13 0.05 -2.38 5.83
CA GLU A 13 -0.74 -1.88 6.97
C GLU A 13 -1.11 -0.38 6.90
N ILE A 14 -1.47 0.12 5.71
CA ILE A 14 -2.03 1.47 5.54
C ILE A 14 -3.47 1.48 6.06
N GLU A 15 -3.72 2.18 7.15
CA GLU A 15 -5.02 2.28 7.83
C GLU A 15 -5.64 3.67 7.76
N THR A 16 -4.81 4.72 7.60
CA THR A 16 -5.29 6.12 7.60
C THR A 16 -4.86 6.88 6.35
N LYS A 17 -5.57 7.97 6.08
CA LYS A 17 -5.25 8.89 4.97
C LYS A 17 -3.88 9.53 5.14
N GLU A 18 -3.51 9.88 6.37
CA GLU A 18 -2.24 10.52 6.70
C GLU A 18 -1.05 9.61 6.38
N GLN A 19 -1.18 8.31 6.65
CA GLN A 19 -0.18 7.31 6.27
C GLN A 19 -0.06 7.20 4.75
N LEU A 20 -1.18 7.16 4.03
CA LEU A 20 -1.19 7.14 2.57
C LEU A 20 -0.52 8.39 1.96
N ASP A 21 -0.84 9.56 2.49
CA ASP A 21 -0.31 10.83 1.99
C ASP A 21 1.20 10.95 2.26
N LEU A 22 1.67 10.50 3.43
CA LEU A 22 3.10 10.40 3.72
C LEU A 22 3.82 9.47 2.74
N LEU A 23 3.28 8.27 2.51
CA LEU A 23 3.88 7.30 1.58
C LEU A 23 3.97 7.83 0.15
N LYS A 24 2.93 8.53 -0.33
CA LYS A 24 2.95 9.21 -1.62
C LYS A 24 4.04 10.29 -1.69
N SER A 25 4.20 11.07 -0.62
CA SER A 25 5.20 12.16 -0.59
C SER A 25 6.64 11.67 -0.69
N ILE A 26 6.92 10.44 -0.24
CA ILE A 26 8.25 9.82 -0.32
C ILE A 26 8.44 8.94 -1.57
N GLY A 27 7.48 8.96 -2.50
CA GLY A 27 7.54 8.18 -3.75
C GLY A 27 7.32 6.68 -3.55
N CYS A 28 6.56 6.29 -2.52
CA CYS A 28 6.10 4.91 -2.38
C CYS A 28 4.81 4.71 -3.21
N ASN A 29 4.93 3.95 -4.28
CA ASN A 29 3.87 3.81 -5.29
C ASN A 29 3.05 2.51 -5.14
N PHE A 30 3.45 1.61 -4.23
CA PHE A 30 2.75 0.36 -3.97
C PHE A 30 2.42 0.27 -2.49
N GLY A 31 1.19 -0.09 -2.15
CA GLY A 31 0.80 -0.29 -0.77
C GLY A 31 -0.46 -1.13 -0.62
N ARG A 32 -0.66 -1.66 0.59
CA ARG A 32 -1.85 -2.39 1.02
C ARG A 32 -2.21 -2.02 2.45
N GLY A 33 -3.47 -2.19 2.80
CA GLY A 33 -3.95 -1.97 4.16
C GLY A 33 -5.45 -1.70 4.21
N TYR A 34 -5.99 -1.61 5.41
CA TYR A 34 -7.43 -1.49 5.65
C TYR A 34 -8.02 -0.16 5.19
N TRP A 35 -7.18 0.85 4.95
CA TRP A 35 -7.60 2.08 4.28
C TRP A 35 -8.20 1.81 2.89
N PHE A 36 -7.66 0.82 2.16
CA PHE A 36 -8.17 0.45 0.84
C PHE A 36 -9.33 -0.54 0.94
N SER A 37 -9.11 -1.64 1.66
CA SER A 37 -10.12 -2.65 1.90
C SER A 37 -9.67 -3.55 3.06
N LYS A 38 -10.64 -4.05 3.82
CA LYS A 38 -10.41 -5.19 4.71
C LYS A 38 -10.24 -6.46 3.87
N PRO A 39 -9.68 -7.55 4.44
CA PRO A 39 -9.70 -8.85 3.79
C PRO A 39 -11.16 -9.22 3.46
N ILE A 40 -11.38 -9.57 2.21
CA ILE A 40 -12.68 -10.00 1.69
C ILE A 40 -12.56 -11.44 1.18
N PRO A 41 -13.66 -12.20 1.12
CA PRO A 41 -13.69 -13.47 0.41
C PRO A 41 -13.23 -13.33 -1.04
N GLY A 42 -12.56 -14.35 -1.57
CA GLY A 42 -12.04 -14.31 -2.96
C GLY A 42 -13.12 -14.05 -4.01
N GLU A 43 -14.33 -14.57 -3.78
CA GLU A 43 -15.50 -14.35 -4.65
C GLU A 43 -15.94 -12.89 -4.73
N GLU A 44 -15.58 -12.06 -3.75
CA GLU A 44 -15.88 -10.62 -3.72
C GLU A 44 -14.76 -9.77 -4.34
N PHE A 45 -13.57 -10.33 -4.55
CA PHE A 45 -12.42 -9.58 -5.04
C PHE A 45 -12.52 -9.20 -6.53
N GLU A 46 -13.18 -10.02 -7.33
CA GLU A 46 -13.27 -9.85 -8.80
C GLU A 46 -14.61 -9.24 -9.27
N LYS A 47 -15.51 -8.87 -8.34
CA LYS A 47 -16.80 -8.23 -8.68
C LYS A 47 -16.64 -6.76 -9.02
#